data_AF-A0A702P9Z9-F1
#
_entry.id   AF-A0A702P9Z9-F1
#
_cell.length_a   1.000
_cell.length_b   1.000
_cell.length_c   1.000
_cell.angle_alpha   90.00
_cell.angle_beta   90.00
_cell.angle_gamma   90.00
#
_symmetry.space_group_name_H-M   'P 1'
#
loop_
_entity.id
_entity.type
_entity.pdbx_description
1 polymer ?
#
loop_
_entity_poly.entity_id
_entity_poly.type
_entity_poly.pdbx_seq_one_letter_code
_entity_poly.pdbx_strand_id
1 'polypeptide(L)'
;MSTKFKTIITTAGAAKLAAATLPGGKKVNITVMAVGDGGGSLPEPNASQTKLINEVWRHALNKISQDNRNSNYIVAELVIPPEVGGFWMRELGLYDDEGILIAVANMAESYKPELAEGSGRAQTCRMVIIVSNIASVELSIDSTMVMATQDYVDDKLAEHEKSRRHPDATLSEKGFTQLSSATDSASEELAATPKAVKAAYDLANAKYTAQDATTTRKGLVQLSNATDSMSETLAATPKAVKVAYDLANAKYTAQDATTARKGIIQLSNATDSTSEALAATPKAVKAAMDNANGRLEKNSNGGDIPDKAKFVENLGLKETLNPTKRVSIGSIGTGVFDGSTPCINIGDSDSGFIGSADGVLDIYCNGAKVGYINGNGLHMLTDIHFDNARMTTNGDIFSSVWGDNWLSIWITNQLNTRGTIDWINGELAVRDNNINTRATWDYVNQTFARKNSASIQDWGWILDDSTGFIMQWGTLGNSNGTYNFPRAFPVGCFAIFVTNTNAQGSQVDNAFGYPVSNSQFFAATKSSGMVNLVNDFPVAWFAIGR
;
A
#
# COMPACT_ATOMS: atom_id res chain seq x y z
N MET A 1 25.24 -93.48 2.34
CA MET A 1 25.54 -92.81 1.06
C MET A 1 26.63 -91.78 1.33
N SER A 2 27.79 -91.91 0.71
CA SER A 2 28.85 -90.89 0.77
C SER A 2 28.35 -89.61 0.10
N THR A 3 28.02 -88.58 0.87
CA THR A 3 27.62 -87.26 0.34
C THR A 3 28.81 -86.62 -0.36
N LYS A 4 28.71 -86.43 -1.68
CA LYS A 4 29.77 -85.93 -2.57
C LYS A 4 30.22 -84.49 -2.26
N PHE A 5 29.31 -83.68 -1.71
CA PHE A 5 29.61 -82.33 -1.23
C PHE A 5 29.16 -82.25 0.22
N LYS A 6 30.02 -81.71 1.09
CA LYS A 6 29.78 -81.61 2.52
C LYS A 6 30.42 -80.36 3.08
N THR A 7 29.87 -79.90 4.19
CA THR A 7 30.39 -78.79 4.97
C THR A 7 30.82 -79.33 6.33
N ILE A 8 32.01 -78.95 6.78
CA ILE A 8 32.59 -79.38 8.06
C ILE A 8 33.00 -78.13 8.85
N ILE A 9 32.62 -78.10 10.13
CA ILE A 9 33.11 -77.10 11.09
C ILE A 9 34.52 -77.49 11.50
N THR A 10 35.47 -76.56 11.43
CA THR A 10 36.87 -76.83 11.80
C THR A 10 37.00 -76.99 13.32
N THR A 11 38.07 -77.61 13.79
CA THR A 11 38.36 -77.75 15.23
C THR A 11 38.43 -76.38 15.92
N ALA A 12 38.98 -75.37 15.24
CA ALA A 12 39.03 -73.99 15.74
C ALA A 12 37.64 -73.34 15.77
N GLY A 13 36.82 -73.55 14.73
CA GLY A 13 35.45 -73.06 14.67
C GLY A 13 34.56 -73.68 15.74
N ALA A 14 34.67 -74.98 15.97
CA ALA A 14 33.94 -75.68 17.02
C ALA A 14 34.31 -75.16 18.42
N ALA A 15 35.60 -74.88 18.68
CA ALA A 15 36.05 -74.30 19.94
C ALA A 15 35.48 -72.89 20.17
N LYS A 16 35.47 -72.03 19.14
CA LYS A 16 34.88 -70.69 19.24
C LYS A 16 33.36 -70.71 19.42
N LEU A 17 32.66 -71.56 18.66
CA LEU A 17 31.21 -71.72 18.80
C LEU A 17 30.83 -72.26 20.19
N ALA A 18 31.65 -73.16 20.77
CA ALA A 18 31.46 -73.62 22.15
C ALA A 18 31.71 -72.50 23.17
N ALA A 19 32.78 -71.72 23.03
CA ALA A 19 33.08 -70.60 23.93
C ALA A 19 31.97 -69.51 23.93
N ALA A 20 31.36 -69.27 22.76
CA ALA A 20 30.24 -68.32 22.62
C ALA A 20 28.94 -68.77 23.32
N THR A 21 28.83 -70.03 23.76
CA THR A 21 27.65 -70.52 24.51
C THR A 21 27.75 -70.34 26.02
N LEU A 22 28.90 -69.90 26.55
CA LEU A 22 29.07 -69.61 27.98
C LEU A 22 28.35 -68.30 28.38
N PRO A 23 27.83 -68.17 29.62
CA PRO A 23 27.16 -66.95 30.07
C PRO A 23 28.09 -65.73 29.98
N GLY A 24 27.77 -64.75 29.13
CA GLY A 24 28.60 -63.58 28.86
C GLY A 24 29.67 -63.75 27.77
N GLY A 25 29.70 -64.89 27.07
CA GLY A 25 30.61 -65.14 25.95
C GLY A 25 30.33 -64.24 24.73
N LYS A 26 31.39 -63.77 24.06
CA LYS A 26 31.29 -63.03 22.79
C LYS A 26 30.76 -63.96 21.71
N LYS A 27 29.72 -63.55 21.00
CA LYS A 27 29.20 -64.31 19.84
C LYS A 27 30.25 -64.39 18.75
N VAL A 28 30.23 -65.49 17.99
CA VAL A 28 31.11 -65.69 16.84
C VAL A 28 30.55 -64.90 15.67
N ASN A 29 31.29 -63.88 15.24
CA ASN A 29 30.91 -63.00 14.16
C ASN A 29 31.51 -63.51 12.86
N ILE A 30 30.78 -64.40 12.18
CA ILE A 30 31.18 -64.90 10.87
C ILE A 30 30.86 -63.78 9.87
N THR A 31 31.90 -63.10 9.40
CA THR A 31 31.76 -61.88 8.60
C THR A 31 32.22 -62.07 7.16
N VAL A 32 33.05 -63.08 6.89
CA VAL A 32 33.75 -63.22 5.61
C VAL A 32 33.60 -64.64 5.07
N MET A 33 33.35 -64.76 3.77
CA MET A 33 33.48 -66.02 3.05
C MET A 33 34.58 -65.90 2.00
N ALA A 34 35.41 -66.94 1.91
CA ALA A 34 36.38 -67.10 0.85
C ALA A 34 36.01 -68.25 -0.06
N VAL A 35 36.41 -68.12 -1.32
CA VAL A 35 36.20 -69.06 -2.41
C VAL A 35 37.57 -69.48 -2.93
N GLY A 36 37.74 -70.78 -3.12
CA GLY A 36 38.97 -71.38 -3.62
C GLY A 36 38.73 -72.29 -4.82
N ASP A 37 39.77 -72.47 -5.62
CA ASP A 37 39.76 -73.39 -6.76
C ASP A 37 40.28 -74.79 -6.41
N GLY A 38 40.60 -75.05 -5.13
CA GLY A 38 41.06 -76.34 -4.63
C GLY A 38 42.43 -76.78 -5.14
N GLY A 39 43.20 -75.88 -5.77
CA GLY A 39 44.50 -76.21 -6.38
C GLY A 39 44.39 -77.00 -7.69
N GLY A 40 43.25 -76.90 -8.38
CA GLY A 40 43.02 -77.56 -9.67
C GLY A 40 42.16 -78.83 -9.62
N SER A 41 41.87 -79.37 -8.43
CA SER A 41 41.02 -80.55 -8.23
C SER A 41 40.00 -80.34 -7.10
N LEU A 42 38.96 -81.18 -7.02
CA LEU A 42 37.93 -81.08 -5.99
C LEU A 42 38.50 -81.48 -4.61
N PRO A 43 38.58 -80.57 -3.64
CA PRO A 43 39.15 -80.89 -2.34
C PRO A 43 38.15 -81.62 -1.43
N GLU A 44 38.68 -82.44 -0.51
CA GLU A 44 37.91 -83.07 0.56
C GLU A 44 38.05 -82.25 1.86
N PRO A 45 36.96 -81.65 2.39
CA PRO A 45 37.01 -80.85 3.61
C PRO A 45 37.49 -81.66 4.81
N ASN A 46 38.36 -81.07 5.63
CA ASN A 46 38.95 -81.66 6.84
C ASN A 46 38.85 -80.68 8.02
N ALA A 47 38.39 -81.18 9.18
CA ALA A 47 38.22 -80.38 10.40
C ALA A 47 39.51 -79.73 10.92
N SER A 48 40.69 -80.27 10.61
CA SER A 48 41.97 -79.70 11.04
C SER A 48 42.47 -78.56 10.13
N GLN A 49 41.73 -78.19 9.08
CA GLN A 49 42.11 -77.08 8.20
C GLN A 49 42.03 -75.74 8.93
N THR A 50 43.07 -74.93 8.74
CA THR A 50 43.13 -73.54 9.23
C THR A 50 43.02 -72.51 8.10
N LYS A 51 43.16 -72.95 6.84
CA LYS A 51 43.01 -72.18 5.61
C LYS A 51 42.51 -73.07 4.46
N LEU A 52 41.97 -72.45 3.41
CA LEU A 52 41.64 -73.11 2.15
C LEU A 52 42.91 -73.63 1.44
N ILE A 53 42.77 -74.63 0.57
CA ILE A 53 43.92 -75.23 -0.15
C ILE A 53 44.50 -74.21 -1.14
N ASN A 54 43.64 -73.55 -1.92
CA ASN A 54 44.04 -72.42 -2.75
C ASN A 54 42.89 -71.40 -2.84
N GLU A 55 43.01 -70.31 -2.09
CA GLU A 55 42.04 -69.23 -2.05
C GLU A 55 42.23 -68.29 -3.24
N VAL A 56 41.15 -68.08 -4.02
CA VAL A 56 41.16 -67.20 -5.19
C VAL A 56 40.42 -65.89 -4.95
N TRP A 57 39.44 -65.89 -4.03
CA TRP A 57 38.70 -64.68 -3.71
C TRP A 57 38.13 -64.71 -2.30
N ARG A 58 38.08 -63.55 -1.64
CA ARG A 58 37.54 -63.40 -0.29
C ARG A 58 36.80 -62.08 -0.18
N HIS A 59 35.61 -62.10 0.41
CA HIS A 59 34.85 -60.88 0.64
C HIS A 59 33.91 -61.01 1.85
N ALA A 60 33.49 -59.87 2.40
CA ALA A 60 32.46 -59.82 3.43
C ALA A 60 31.16 -60.46 2.93
N LEU A 61 30.51 -61.24 3.79
CA LEU A 61 29.23 -61.90 3.54
C LEU A 61 28.15 -60.87 3.27
N ASN A 62 27.30 -61.13 2.26
CA ASN A 62 26.12 -60.32 2.02
C ASN A 62 25.01 -60.64 3.03
N LYS A 63 24.88 -61.92 3.39
CA LYS A 63 23.82 -62.38 4.28
C LYS A 63 24.28 -63.59 5.09
N ILE A 64 24.03 -63.56 6.39
CA ILE A 64 24.05 -64.76 7.23
C ILE A 64 22.74 -64.84 8.02
N SER A 65 21.96 -65.90 7.79
CA SER A 65 20.62 -66.06 8.36
C SER A 65 20.32 -67.49 8.80
N GLN A 66 19.37 -67.63 9.71
CA GLN A 66 18.79 -68.94 10.07
C GLN A 66 17.94 -69.47 8.91
N ASP A 67 17.98 -70.78 8.66
CA ASP A 67 17.10 -71.41 7.69
C ASP A 67 15.66 -71.50 8.22
N ASN A 68 14.68 -71.13 7.41
CA ASN A 68 13.27 -71.07 7.82
C ASN A 68 12.64 -72.45 8.08
N ARG A 69 13.25 -73.54 7.60
CA ARG A 69 12.73 -74.91 7.77
C ARG A 69 13.44 -75.68 8.87
N ASN A 70 14.70 -75.36 9.15
CA ASN A 70 15.51 -76.05 10.16
C ASN A 70 16.18 -75.04 11.11
N SER A 71 15.73 -75.00 12.36
CA SER A 71 16.18 -74.00 13.35
C SER A 71 17.67 -74.08 13.71
N ASN A 72 18.36 -75.18 13.41
CA ASN A 72 19.78 -75.35 13.75
C ASN A 72 20.73 -75.05 12.57
N TYR A 73 20.19 -74.61 11.43
CA TYR A 73 20.95 -74.41 10.20
C TYR A 73 21.18 -72.91 10.01
N ILE A 74 22.45 -72.54 9.89
CA ILE A 74 22.86 -71.19 9.53
C ILE A 74 23.31 -71.22 8.08
N VAL A 75 22.73 -70.32 7.30
CA VAL A 75 22.99 -70.14 5.89
C VAL A 75 23.80 -68.86 5.73
N ALA A 76 25.04 -69.00 5.28
CA ALA A 76 25.89 -67.89 4.89
C ALA A 76 25.91 -67.79 3.36
N GLU A 77 25.60 -66.60 2.85
CA GLU A 77 25.54 -66.28 1.42
C GLU A 77 26.51 -65.15 1.08
N LEU A 78 27.33 -65.42 0.07
CA LEU A 78 28.21 -64.45 -0.56
C LEU A 78 27.86 -64.34 -2.03
N VAL A 79 27.62 -63.13 -2.52
CA VAL A 79 27.40 -62.85 -3.94
C VAL A 79 28.71 -62.36 -4.51
N ILE A 80 29.26 -63.10 -5.47
CA ILE A 80 30.38 -62.64 -6.30
C ILE A 80 29.79 -61.74 -7.39
N PRO A 81 30.11 -60.43 -7.39
CA PRO A 81 29.54 -59.51 -8.36
C PRO A 81 30.09 -59.78 -9.78
N PRO A 82 29.43 -59.31 -10.85
CA PRO A 82 29.80 -59.61 -12.24
C PRO A 82 31.22 -59.20 -12.61
N GLU A 83 31.74 -58.15 -11.99
CA GLU A 83 33.06 -57.55 -12.26
C GLU A 83 34.22 -58.38 -11.71
N VAL A 84 33.93 -59.36 -10.83
CA VAL A 84 34.94 -60.25 -10.25
C VAL A 84 34.73 -61.67 -10.77
N GLY A 85 35.77 -62.25 -11.39
CA GLY A 85 35.71 -63.60 -11.96
C GLY A 85 37.06 -64.05 -12.52
N GLY A 86 37.03 -65.00 -13.45
CA GLY A 86 38.21 -65.58 -14.09
C GLY A 86 38.73 -66.86 -13.42
N PHE A 87 38.02 -67.41 -12.42
CA PHE A 87 38.48 -68.54 -11.62
C PHE A 87 37.45 -69.68 -11.49
N TRP A 88 37.96 -70.89 -11.25
CA TRP A 88 37.15 -72.05 -10.87
C TRP A 88 36.82 -72.01 -9.39
N MET A 89 35.61 -72.43 -9.04
CA MET A 89 35.13 -72.49 -7.68
C MET A 89 34.92 -73.94 -7.30
N ARG A 90 35.64 -74.40 -6.27
CA ARG A 90 35.63 -75.79 -5.80
C ARG A 90 35.55 -75.91 -4.28
N GLU A 91 36.01 -74.91 -3.55
CA GLU A 91 35.92 -74.85 -2.08
C GLU A 91 35.42 -73.50 -1.58
N LEU A 92 34.79 -73.54 -0.41
CA LEU A 92 34.29 -72.39 0.33
C LEU A 92 34.80 -72.45 1.77
N GLY A 93 35.19 -71.31 2.31
CA GLY A 93 35.64 -71.16 3.70
C GLY A 93 34.93 -70.01 4.38
N LEU A 94 34.39 -70.24 5.58
CA LEU A 94 33.79 -69.20 6.42
C LEU A 94 34.77 -68.76 7.49
N TYR A 95 34.99 -67.46 7.60
CA TYR A 95 35.92 -66.85 8.54
C TYR A 95 35.20 -65.90 9.49
N ASP A 96 35.70 -65.83 10.72
CA ASP A 96 35.25 -64.84 11.70
C ASP A 96 35.99 -63.49 11.57
N ASP A 97 35.60 -62.53 12.43
CA ASP A 97 36.18 -61.18 12.53
C ASP A 97 37.67 -61.17 12.91
N GLU A 98 38.19 -62.26 13.46
CA GLU A 98 39.61 -62.44 13.80
C GLU A 98 40.39 -63.19 12.70
N GLY A 99 39.72 -63.54 11.59
CA GLY A 99 40.32 -64.24 10.45
C GLY A 99 40.52 -65.74 10.66
N ILE A 100 39.90 -66.35 11.66
CA ILE A 100 39.95 -67.79 11.92
C ILE A 100 38.94 -68.52 11.04
N LEU A 101 39.36 -69.60 10.37
CA LEU A 101 38.49 -70.43 9.56
C LEU A 101 37.54 -71.23 10.46
N ILE A 102 36.24 -70.90 10.43
CA ILE A 102 35.19 -71.51 11.24
C ILE A 102 34.65 -72.79 10.59
N ALA A 103 34.44 -72.76 9.28
CA ALA A 103 33.95 -73.92 8.54
C ALA A 103 34.52 -73.94 7.13
N VAL A 104 34.63 -75.15 6.56
CA VAL A 104 35.11 -75.39 5.21
C VAL A 104 34.16 -76.35 4.49
N ALA A 105 33.91 -76.09 3.20
CA ALA A 105 33.05 -76.90 2.37
C ALA A 105 33.66 -77.10 0.98
N ASN A 106 33.35 -78.24 0.37
CA ASN A 106 33.57 -78.43 -1.06
C ASN A 106 32.27 -78.20 -1.82
N MET A 107 32.38 -77.72 -3.07
CA MET A 107 31.25 -77.45 -3.94
C MET A 107 31.46 -78.05 -5.33
N ALA A 108 30.38 -78.21 -6.09
CA ALA A 108 30.48 -78.66 -7.47
C ALA A 108 31.34 -77.69 -8.28
N GLU A 109 32.26 -78.24 -9.08
CA GLU A 109 33.19 -77.43 -9.88
C GLU A 109 32.40 -76.52 -10.82
N SER A 110 32.52 -75.21 -10.61
CA SER A 110 31.83 -74.18 -11.39
C SER A 110 32.80 -73.09 -11.78
N TYR A 111 32.80 -72.68 -13.05
CA TYR A 111 33.63 -71.59 -13.52
C TYR A 111 32.86 -70.27 -13.47
N LYS A 112 33.46 -69.26 -12.83
CA LYS A 112 32.91 -67.91 -12.75
C LYS A 112 33.65 -66.99 -13.72
N PRO A 113 33.11 -66.68 -14.91
CA PRO A 113 33.77 -65.77 -15.84
C PRO A 113 33.80 -64.34 -15.32
N GLU A 114 34.81 -63.58 -15.77
CA GLU A 114 34.93 -62.14 -15.54
C GLU A 114 34.17 -61.35 -16.62
N LEU A 115 33.70 -60.14 -16.32
CA LEU A 115 32.95 -59.31 -17.27
C LEU A 115 33.74 -59.06 -18.58
N ALA A 116 35.07 -58.95 -18.51
CA ALA A 116 35.95 -58.79 -19.67
C ALA A 116 35.94 -59.99 -20.64
N GLU A 117 35.52 -61.16 -20.18
CA GLU A 117 35.39 -62.38 -21.00
C GLU A 117 34.03 -62.44 -21.75
N GLY A 118 33.24 -61.36 -21.70
CA GLY A 118 32.02 -61.19 -22.49
C GLY A 118 30.75 -61.78 -21.86
N SER A 119 30.81 -62.30 -20.63
CA SER A 119 29.65 -62.83 -19.89
C SER A 119 29.77 -62.56 -18.39
N GLY A 120 29.63 -61.29 -17.99
CA GLY A 120 29.53 -60.92 -16.57
C GLY A 120 28.23 -61.44 -15.95
N ARG A 121 28.34 -62.49 -15.14
CA ARG A 121 27.24 -63.04 -14.34
C ARG A 121 27.54 -62.80 -12.87
N ALA A 122 26.55 -62.48 -12.05
CA ALA A 122 26.72 -62.57 -10.60
C ALA A 122 26.54 -64.03 -10.18
N GLN A 123 27.38 -64.53 -9.27
CA GLN A 123 27.27 -65.90 -8.76
C GLN A 123 27.09 -65.86 -7.25
N THR A 124 26.00 -66.45 -6.77
CA THR A 124 25.76 -66.58 -5.33
C THR A 124 26.36 -67.90 -4.84
N CYS A 125 27.29 -67.80 -3.89
CA CYS A 125 27.81 -68.90 -3.09
C CYS A 125 26.98 -69.01 -1.83
N ARG A 126 26.43 -70.20 -1.56
CA ARG A 126 25.68 -70.48 -0.34
C ARG A 126 26.36 -71.63 0.40
N MET A 127 26.74 -71.38 1.65
CA MET A 127 27.30 -72.40 2.54
C MET A 127 26.40 -72.54 3.76
N VAL A 128 26.04 -73.78 4.09
CA VAL A 128 25.18 -74.09 5.23
C VAL A 128 26.00 -74.79 6.30
N ILE A 129 26.01 -74.22 7.51
CA ILE A 129 26.61 -74.84 8.69
C ILE A 129 25.52 -75.21 9.68
N ILE A 130 25.72 -76.32 10.39
CA ILE A 130 24.79 -76.80 11.40
C ILE A 130 25.45 -76.57 12.76
N VAL A 131 24.80 -75.76 13.61
CA VAL A 131 25.31 -75.46 14.95
C VAL A 131 24.32 -75.96 16.01
N SER A 132 24.85 -76.38 17.17
CA SER A 132 24.02 -76.87 18.27
C SER A 132 23.18 -75.78 18.93
N ASN A 133 23.62 -74.51 18.87
CA ASN A 133 22.87 -73.35 19.35
C ASN A 133 23.18 -72.13 18.47
N ILE A 134 22.17 -71.61 17.77
CA ILE A 134 22.31 -70.45 16.88
C ILE A 134 22.62 -69.14 17.62
N ALA A 135 22.29 -69.05 18.92
CA ALA A 135 22.60 -67.87 19.73
C ALA A 135 24.11 -67.61 19.88
N SER A 136 24.94 -68.61 19.58
CA SER A 136 26.41 -68.51 19.57
C SER A 136 26.95 -67.72 18.37
N VAL A 137 26.12 -67.45 17.34
CA VAL A 137 26.52 -66.74 16.12
C VAL A 137 25.74 -65.44 16.00
N GLU A 138 26.42 -64.35 15.66
CA GLU A 138 25.76 -63.10 15.32
C GLU A 138 25.28 -63.13 13.88
N LEU A 139 23.96 -63.01 13.68
CA LEU A 139 23.34 -62.96 12.36
C LEU A 139 23.30 -61.52 11.87
N SER A 140 23.77 -61.27 10.66
CA SER A 140 23.78 -59.94 10.06
C SER A 140 23.41 -59.99 8.57
N ILE A 141 22.85 -58.90 8.08
CA ILE A 141 22.46 -58.72 6.67
C ILE A 141 22.97 -57.35 6.24
N ASP A 142 23.86 -57.31 5.25
CA ASP A 142 24.25 -56.06 4.60
C ASP A 142 23.30 -55.81 3.41
N SER A 143 22.53 -54.72 3.48
CA SER A 143 21.41 -54.44 2.57
C SER A 143 21.79 -53.54 1.39
N THR A 144 23.08 -53.24 1.20
CA THR A 144 23.50 -52.21 0.24
C THR A 144 23.67 -52.71 -1.20
N MET A 145 23.70 -54.02 -1.46
CA MET A 145 23.78 -54.62 -2.81
C MET A 145 23.11 -56.01 -2.84
N VAL A 146 21.78 -56.07 -2.93
CA VAL A 146 21.08 -57.33 -3.22
C VAL A 146 20.01 -57.10 -4.29
N MET A 147 20.16 -57.73 -5.45
CA MET A 147 19.05 -57.98 -6.36
C MET A 147 18.09 -58.96 -5.67
N ALA A 148 16.86 -58.52 -5.42
CA ALA A 148 15.83 -59.41 -4.88
C ALA A 148 15.51 -60.49 -5.91
N THR A 149 15.56 -61.76 -5.48
CA THR A 149 15.06 -62.87 -6.30
C THR A 149 13.55 -62.71 -6.50
N GLN A 150 13.01 -63.20 -7.62
CA GLN A 150 11.57 -63.11 -7.90
C GLN A 150 10.75 -63.69 -6.73
N ASP A 151 11.20 -64.79 -6.15
CA ASP A 151 10.57 -65.40 -4.96
C ASP A 151 10.55 -64.45 -3.75
N TYR A 152 11.61 -63.66 -3.52
CA TYR A 152 11.62 -62.69 -2.41
C TYR A 152 10.63 -61.56 -2.66
N VAL A 153 10.52 -61.09 -3.90
CA VAL A 153 9.54 -60.05 -4.27
C VAL A 153 8.13 -60.60 -4.15
N ASP A 154 7.85 -61.79 -4.68
CA ASP A 154 6.53 -62.42 -4.65
C ASP A 154 6.12 -62.78 -3.21
N ASP A 155 7.03 -63.26 -2.37
CA ASP A 155 6.76 -63.51 -0.95
C ASP A 155 6.45 -62.21 -0.20
N LYS A 156 7.20 -61.12 -0.46
CA LYS A 156 6.94 -59.82 0.17
C LYS A 156 5.66 -59.17 -0.35
N LEU A 157 5.35 -59.34 -1.64
CA LEU A 157 4.10 -58.87 -2.22
C LEU A 157 2.92 -59.67 -1.66
N ALA A 158 3.05 -60.99 -1.50
CA ALA A 158 2.04 -61.84 -0.89
C ALA A 158 1.85 -61.57 0.62
N GLU A 159 2.93 -61.28 1.36
CA GLU A 159 2.85 -60.82 2.75
C GLU A 159 2.16 -59.44 2.85
N HIS A 160 2.46 -58.52 1.94
CA HIS A 160 1.82 -57.20 1.88
C HIS A 160 0.35 -57.29 1.43
N GLU A 161 0.02 -58.17 0.48
CA GLU A 161 -1.36 -58.39 0.04
C GLU A 161 -2.19 -59.03 1.16
N LYS A 162 -1.63 -59.98 1.91
CA LYS A 162 -2.29 -60.56 3.10
C LYS A 162 -2.47 -59.55 4.23
N SER A 163 -1.56 -58.59 4.41
CA SER A 163 -1.71 -57.54 5.43
C SER A 163 -2.69 -56.43 5.02
N ARG A 164 -3.13 -56.38 3.76
CA ARG A 164 -4.12 -55.42 3.27
C ARG A 164 -5.46 -56.03 2.85
N ARG A 165 -5.58 -57.35 2.78
CA ARG A 165 -6.87 -58.06 2.63
C ARG A 165 -7.62 -58.13 3.97
N HIS A 166 -7.94 -56.97 4.54
CA HIS A 166 -8.93 -56.89 5.60
C HIS A 166 -10.30 -56.61 4.96
N PRO A 167 -11.30 -57.48 5.15
CA PRO A 167 -12.67 -57.20 4.69
C PRO A 167 -13.25 -55.98 5.43
N ASP A 168 -14.39 -55.49 4.98
CA ASP A 168 -15.11 -54.43 5.68
C ASP A 168 -15.49 -54.92 7.09
N ALA A 169 -15.47 -54.01 8.07
CA ALA A 169 -15.77 -54.37 9.45
C ALA A 169 -17.24 -54.78 9.56
N THR A 170 -17.51 -55.85 10.30
CA THR A 170 -18.85 -56.30 10.63
C THR A 170 -19.08 -56.23 12.13
N LEU A 171 -20.31 -56.43 12.59
CA LEU A 171 -20.62 -56.43 14.03
C LEU A 171 -19.85 -57.51 14.83
N SER A 172 -19.37 -58.57 14.17
CA SER A 172 -18.68 -59.69 14.80
C SER A 172 -17.19 -59.80 14.47
N GLU A 173 -16.74 -59.21 13.37
CA GLU A 173 -15.37 -59.37 12.86
C GLU A 173 -14.71 -58.02 12.58
N LYS A 174 -13.41 -57.90 12.93
CA LYS A 174 -12.64 -56.67 12.75
C LYS A 174 -12.31 -56.45 11.26
N GLY A 175 -12.49 -55.23 10.77
CA GLY A 175 -12.22 -54.85 9.38
C GLY A 175 -12.08 -53.33 9.20
N PHE A 176 -12.12 -52.84 7.96
CA PHE A 176 -12.14 -51.40 7.65
C PHE A 176 -13.58 -50.88 7.53
N THR A 177 -13.85 -49.65 7.98
CA THR A 177 -15.17 -49.01 7.87
C THR A 177 -15.05 -47.59 7.38
N GLN A 178 -15.97 -47.15 6.52
CA GLN A 178 -16.06 -45.75 6.08
C GLN A 178 -16.77 -44.88 7.13
N LEU A 179 -16.29 -43.65 7.30
CA LEU A 179 -16.83 -42.71 8.28
C LEU A 179 -17.92 -41.83 7.66
N SER A 180 -19.02 -41.61 8.39
CA SER A 180 -20.09 -40.69 8.00
C SER A 180 -20.34 -39.60 9.06
N SER A 181 -20.62 -38.39 8.58
CA SER A 181 -21.03 -37.26 9.42
C SER A 181 -22.52 -36.91 9.31
N ALA A 182 -23.32 -37.74 8.63
CA ALA A 182 -24.78 -37.58 8.60
C ALA A 182 -25.40 -37.97 9.95
N THR A 183 -26.41 -37.23 10.38
CA THR A 183 -27.10 -37.43 11.69
C THR A 183 -28.32 -38.35 11.59
N ASP A 184 -28.71 -38.74 10.39
CA ASP A 184 -29.93 -39.46 10.03
C ASP A 184 -29.65 -40.68 9.13
N SER A 185 -28.39 -41.09 9.00
CA SER A 185 -27.99 -42.24 8.20
C SER A 185 -28.57 -43.54 8.77
N ALA A 186 -29.17 -44.35 7.89
CA ALA A 186 -29.66 -45.70 8.21
C ALA A 186 -28.68 -46.82 7.82
N SER A 187 -27.49 -46.47 7.30
CA SER A 187 -26.47 -47.46 6.92
C SER A 187 -25.85 -48.12 8.16
N GLU A 188 -25.77 -49.45 8.15
CA GLU A 188 -25.06 -50.26 9.16
C GLU A 188 -23.59 -50.53 8.79
N GLU A 189 -23.17 -50.12 7.59
CA GLU A 189 -21.80 -50.31 7.06
C GLU A 189 -20.87 -49.13 7.36
N LEU A 190 -21.44 -47.99 7.81
CA LEU A 190 -20.72 -46.74 8.06
C LEU A 190 -20.62 -46.45 9.56
N ALA A 191 -19.45 -46.03 10.03
CA ALA A 191 -19.28 -45.59 11.41
C ALA A 191 -19.57 -44.09 11.55
N ALA A 192 -20.35 -43.74 12.58
CA ALA A 192 -20.66 -42.34 12.90
C ALA A 192 -19.41 -41.61 13.43
N THR A 193 -19.11 -40.46 12.83
CA THR A 193 -18.05 -39.56 13.32
C THR A 193 -18.46 -38.85 14.62
N PRO A 194 -17.50 -38.40 15.46
CA PRO A 194 -17.80 -37.58 16.62
C PRO A 194 -18.64 -36.33 16.29
N LYS A 195 -18.48 -35.78 15.08
CA LYS A 195 -19.30 -34.66 14.57
C LYS A 195 -20.78 -35.05 14.42
N ALA A 196 -21.09 -36.22 13.84
CA ALA A 196 -22.47 -36.71 13.75
C ALA A 196 -23.05 -36.97 15.15
N VAL A 197 -22.29 -37.62 16.03
CA VAL A 197 -22.73 -37.93 17.40
C VAL A 197 -22.99 -36.64 18.19
N LYS A 198 -22.10 -35.64 18.09
CA LYS A 198 -22.27 -34.34 18.75
C LYS A 198 -23.47 -33.57 18.19
N ALA A 199 -23.65 -33.55 16.86
CA ALA A 199 -24.80 -32.90 16.24
C ALA A 199 -26.14 -33.58 16.62
N ALA A 200 -26.18 -34.92 16.67
CA ALA A 200 -27.35 -35.65 17.14
C ALA A 200 -27.63 -35.42 18.64
N TYR A 201 -26.57 -35.38 19.47
CA TYR A 201 -26.68 -35.03 20.89
C TYR A 201 -27.20 -33.60 21.06
N ASP A 202 -26.68 -32.62 20.32
CA ASP A 202 -27.14 -31.24 20.40
C ASP A 202 -28.59 -31.09 19.92
N LEU A 203 -29.00 -31.82 18.88
CA LEU A 203 -30.39 -31.85 18.42
C LEU A 203 -31.33 -32.50 19.47
N ALA A 204 -30.89 -33.58 20.11
CA ALA A 204 -31.64 -34.24 21.17
C ALA A 204 -31.71 -33.38 22.45
N ASN A 205 -30.59 -32.75 22.84
CA ASN A 205 -30.51 -31.85 23.98
C ASN A 205 -31.32 -30.57 23.74
N ALA A 206 -31.36 -30.03 22.51
CA ALA A 206 -32.24 -28.91 22.14
C ALA A 206 -33.73 -29.30 22.10
N LYS A 207 -34.06 -30.58 21.87
CA LYS A 207 -35.43 -31.11 22.05
C LYS A 207 -35.76 -31.43 23.51
N TYR A 208 -34.75 -31.68 24.35
CA TYR A 208 -34.87 -31.93 25.80
C TYR A 208 -34.59 -30.69 26.66
N THR A 209 -34.38 -29.53 26.06
CA THR A 209 -34.65 -28.24 26.70
C THR A 209 -36.14 -27.97 26.53
N ALA A 210 -36.89 -28.23 27.58
CA ALA A 210 -38.27 -27.82 27.71
C ALA A 210 -38.41 -26.35 27.29
N GLN A 211 -38.99 -26.11 26.11
CA GLN A 211 -39.42 -24.76 25.79
C GLN A 211 -40.63 -24.45 26.66
N ASP A 212 -40.60 -23.29 27.31
CA ASP A 212 -41.74 -22.80 28.06
C ASP A 212 -42.96 -22.75 27.14
N ALA A 213 -44.11 -23.21 27.65
CA ALA A 213 -45.35 -23.08 26.90
C ALA A 213 -45.69 -21.60 26.73
N THR A 214 -46.26 -21.29 25.58
CA THR A 214 -46.84 -19.97 25.28
C THR A 214 -48.28 -20.15 24.85
N THR A 215 -49.06 -19.08 24.76
CA THR A 215 -50.48 -19.14 24.36
C THR A 215 -50.70 -19.71 22.95
N THR A 216 -49.66 -19.81 22.13
CA THR A 216 -49.71 -20.35 20.76
C THR A 216 -48.88 -21.61 20.56
N ARG A 217 -48.14 -22.09 21.58
CA ARG A 217 -47.25 -23.26 21.46
C ARG A 217 -47.22 -24.08 22.75
N LYS A 218 -47.45 -25.39 22.62
CA LYS A 218 -47.38 -26.35 23.74
C LYS A 218 -45.93 -26.48 24.28
N GLY A 219 -45.77 -26.57 25.60
CA GLY A 219 -44.47 -26.64 26.30
C GLY A 219 -44.64 -26.98 27.79
N LEU A 220 -43.60 -26.82 28.61
CA LEU A 220 -43.70 -26.96 30.08
C LEU A 220 -44.12 -25.63 30.73
N VAL A 221 -44.89 -25.70 31.82
CA VAL A 221 -45.38 -24.52 32.57
C VAL A 221 -45.19 -24.77 34.06
N GLN A 222 -44.62 -23.81 34.79
CA GLN A 222 -44.50 -23.88 36.24
C GLN A 222 -45.82 -23.43 36.91
N LEU A 223 -46.28 -24.16 37.93
CA LEU A 223 -47.55 -23.87 38.62
C LEU A 223 -47.37 -22.85 39.75
N SER A 224 -48.34 -21.95 39.93
CA SER A 224 -48.36 -20.96 41.01
C SER A 224 -49.66 -20.99 41.82
N ASN A 225 -49.53 -20.89 43.14
CA ASN A 225 -50.65 -20.77 44.09
C ASN A 225 -51.00 -19.30 44.42
N ALA A 226 -50.27 -18.33 43.88
CA ALA A 226 -50.56 -16.91 44.09
C ALA A 226 -51.84 -16.51 43.36
N THR A 227 -52.66 -15.68 44.00
CA THR A 227 -53.99 -15.25 43.52
C THR A 227 -53.96 -13.92 42.76
N ASP A 228 -52.80 -13.29 42.72
CA ASP A 228 -52.49 -11.97 42.15
C ASP A 228 -51.24 -12.02 41.25
N SER A 229 -50.80 -13.23 40.86
CA SER A 229 -49.63 -13.42 39.99
C SER A 229 -49.83 -12.73 38.64
N MET A 230 -48.87 -11.89 38.26
CA MET A 230 -48.83 -11.23 36.94
C MET A 230 -48.06 -12.05 35.88
N SER A 231 -47.51 -13.20 36.24
CA SER A 231 -46.70 -13.99 35.29
C SER A 231 -47.54 -14.62 34.19
N GLU A 232 -47.14 -14.39 32.94
CA GLU A 232 -47.72 -15.04 31.75
C GLU A 232 -47.09 -16.42 31.46
N THR A 233 -46.02 -16.78 32.17
CA THR A 233 -45.30 -18.07 32.00
C THR A 233 -45.64 -19.09 33.09
N LEU A 234 -46.46 -18.71 34.07
CA LEU A 234 -46.92 -19.59 35.15
C LEU A 234 -48.41 -19.90 34.99
N ALA A 235 -48.81 -21.13 35.27
CA ALA A 235 -50.23 -21.50 35.33
C ALA A 235 -50.75 -21.43 36.76
N ALA A 236 -51.92 -20.81 36.95
CA ALA A 236 -52.60 -20.79 38.24
C ALA A 236 -53.09 -22.20 38.61
N THR A 237 -52.88 -22.61 39.86
CA THR A 237 -53.45 -23.88 40.35
C THR A 237 -54.97 -23.74 40.60
N PRO A 238 -55.71 -24.87 40.66
CA PRO A 238 -57.11 -24.85 41.07
C PRO A 238 -57.34 -24.16 42.43
N LYS A 239 -56.36 -24.25 43.36
CA LYS A 239 -56.40 -23.58 44.65
C LYS A 239 -56.38 -22.05 44.49
N ALA A 240 -55.46 -21.52 43.68
CA ALA A 240 -55.40 -20.09 43.39
C ALA A 240 -56.68 -19.59 42.70
N VAL A 241 -57.17 -20.33 41.69
CA VAL A 241 -58.39 -19.99 40.96
C VAL A 241 -59.62 -19.99 41.88
N LYS A 242 -59.75 -20.97 42.77
CA LYS A 242 -60.87 -21.04 43.73
C LYS A 242 -60.86 -19.87 44.71
N VAL A 243 -59.69 -19.51 45.25
CA VAL A 243 -59.57 -18.37 46.18
C VAL A 243 -59.84 -17.04 45.46
N ALA A 244 -59.35 -16.85 44.24
CA ALA A 244 -59.66 -15.67 43.43
C ALA A 244 -61.15 -15.58 43.07
N TYR A 245 -61.78 -16.71 42.73
CA TYR A 245 -63.22 -16.78 42.46
C TYR A 245 -64.05 -16.44 43.70
N ASP A 246 -63.73 -17.01 44.86
CA ASP A 246 -64.44 -16.71 46.11
C ASP A 246 -64.28 -15.23 46.50
N LEU A 247 -63.08 -14.65 46.30
CA LEU A 247 -62.82 -13.23 46.53
C LEU A 247 -63.59 -12.34 45.55
N ALA A 248 -63.67 -12.71 44.27
CA ALA A 248 -64.43 -11.97 43.25
C ALA A 248 -65.94 -12.05 43.52
N ASN A 249 -66.45 -13.21 43.90
CA ASN A 249 -67.86 -13.42 44.20
C ASN A 249 -68.28 -12.72 45.50
N ALA A 250 -67.41 -12.67 46.52
CA ALA A 250 -67.64 -11.86 47.71
C ALA A 250 -67.52 -10.35 47.44
N LYS A 251 -66.71 -9.93 46.45
CA LYS A 251 -66.62 -8.53 45.98
C LYS A 251 -67.74 -8.11 45.04
N TYR A 252 -68.53 -9.03 44.47
CA TYR A 252 -69.75 -8.69 43.73
C TYR A 252 -70.89 -8.35 44.69
N THR A 253 -70.67 -7.34 45.53
CA THR A 253 -71.72 -6.48 46.05
C THR A 253 -71.77 -5.31 45.07
N ALA A 254 -72.89 -5.06 44.39
CA ALA A 254 -73.00 -3.89 43.54
C ALA A 254 -72.86 -2.65 44.44
N GLN A 255 -71.69 -2.01 44.43
CA GLN A 255 -71.42 -0.84 45.25
C GLN A 255 -71.94 0.40 44.52
N ASP A 256 -72.54 1.32 45.26
CA ASP A 256 -72.96 2.60 44.72
C ASP A 256 -71.75 3.35 44.13
N ALA A 257 -71.96 3.95 42.97
CA ALA A 257 -70.98 4.83 42.37
C ALA A 257 -70.79 6.06 43.26
N THR A 258 -69.55 6.47 43.45
CA THR A 258 -69.21 7.75 44.07
C THR A 258 -68.35 8.56 43.10
N THR A 259 -68.08 9.83 43.41
CA THR A 259 -67.19 10.68 42.62
C THR A 259 -65.76 10.14 42.50
N ALA A 260 -65.36 9.20 43.38
CA ALA A 260 -64.04 8.57 43.37
C ALA A 260 -64.05 7.09 42.94
N ARG A 261 -65.22 6.45 42.80
CA ARG A 261 -65.33 5.00 42.57
C ARG A 261 -66.45 4.66 41.59
N LYS A 262 -66.12 3.90 40.54
CA LYS A 262 -67.11 3.35 39.59
C LYS A 262 -68.05 2.36 40.29
N GLY A 263 -69.34 2.46 40.02
CA GLY A 263 -70.39 1.62 40.62
C GLY A 263 -71.72 1.77 39.87
N ILE A 264 -72.83 1.36 40.49
CA ILE A 264 -74.19 1.60 39.97
C ILE A 264 -74.80 2.87 40.61
N ILE A 265 -75.62 3.62 39.88
CA ILE A 265 -76.21 4.88 40.37
C ILE A 265 -77.63 5.08 39.85
N GLN A 266 -78.50 5.70 40.67
CA GLN A 266 -79.85 6.07 40.25
C GLN A 266 -79.85 7.41 39.50
N LEU A 267 -80.76 7.57 38.53
CA LEU A 267 -80.84 8.78 37.69
C LEU A 267 -81.90 9.76 38.22
N SER A 268 -81.60 11.06 38.20
CA SER A 268 -82.51 12.15 38.61
C SER A 268 -82.76 13.15 37.47
N ASN A 269 -84.03 13.60 37.35
CA ASN A 269 -84.44 14.64 36.41
C ASN A 269 -84.48 16.06 37.04
N ALA A 270 -84.15 16.21 38.32
CA ALA A 270 -84.15 17.51 38.98
C ALA A 270 -82.96 18.37 38.52
N THR A 271 -83.20 19.67 38.30
CA THR A 271 -82.19 20.65 37.83
C THR A 271 -81.45 21.36 38.96
N ASP A 272 -81.86 21.11 40.20
CA ASP A 272 -81.39 21.75 41.44
C ASP A 272 -81.02 20.70 42.52
N SER A 273 -80.91 19.42 42.15
CA SER A 273 -80.58 18.35 43.08
C SER A 273 -79.21 18.56 43.71
N THR A 274 -79.18 18.54 45.04
CA THR A 274 -77.94 18.58 45.85
C THR A 274 -77.44 17.17 46.20
N SER A 275 -78.07 16.12 45.69
CA SER A 275 -77.68 14.74 45.98
C SER A 275 -76.38 14.35 45.28
N GLU A 276 -75.42 13.83 46.05
CA GLU A 276 -74.19 13.22 45.52
C GLU A 276 -74.35 11.73 45.18
N ALA A 277 -75.52 11.15 45.45
CA ALA A 277 -75.83 9.74 45.22
C ALA A 277 -76.67 9.49 43.96
N LEU A 278 -77.04 10.55 43.22
CA LEU A 278 -77.84 10.47 42.01
C LEU A 278 -77.09 11.11 40.83
N ALA A 279 -77.19 10.52 39.65
CA ALA A 279 -76.66 11.11 38.42
C ALA A 279 -77.77 11.88 37.68
N ALA A 280 -77.46 13.09 37.19
CA ALA A 280 -78.39 13.88 36.40
C ALA A 280 -78.68 13.21 35.05
N THR A 281 -79.93 13.22 34.61
CA THR A 281 -80.30 12.75 33.27
C THR A 281 -79.92 13.78 32.20
N PRO A 282 -79.80 13.37 30.91
CA PRO A 282 -79.67 14.31 29.81
C PRO A 282 -80.76 15.40 29.78
N LYS A 283 -81.97 15.08 30.26
CA LYS A 283 -83.08 16.05 30.38
C LYS A 283 -82.77 17.14 31.41
N ALA A 284 -82.28 16.78 32.60
CA ALA A 284 -81.88 17.74 33.63
C ALA A 284 -80.69 18.59 33.17
N VAL A 285 -79.68 17.96 32.57
CA VAL A 285 -78.49 18.66 32.04
C VAL A 285 -78.88 19.63 30.93
N LYS A 286 -79.76 19.22 30.00
CA LYS A 286 -80.25 20.11 28.94
C LYS A 286 -80.99 21.31 29.52
N ALA A 287 -81.87 21.11 30.50
CA ALA A 287 -82.62 22.20 31.12
C ALA A 287 -81.71 23.20 31.87
N ALA A 288 -80.68 22.72 32.56
CA ALA A 288 -79.66 23.57 33.18
C ALA A 288 -78.81 24.31 32.14
N MET A 289 -78.43 23.65 31.03
CA MET A 289 -77.67 24.23 29.94
C MET A 289 -78.47 25.30 29.17
N ASP A 290 -79.75 25.08 28.91
CA ASP A 290 -80.63 26.07 28.28
C ASP A 290 -80.73 27.34 29.16
N ASN A 291 -80.84 27.19 30.49
CA ASN A 291 -80.81 28.31 31.45
C ASN A 291 -79.45 29.04 31.45
N ALA A 292 -78.34 28.30 31.48
CA ALA A 292 -76.99 28.87 31.41
C ALA A 292 -76.75 29.61 30.09
N ASN A 293 -77.18 29.05 28.96
CA ASN A 293 -77.10 29.70 27.65
C ASN A 293 -77.91 30.99 27.63
N GLY A 294 -79.12 31.00 28.19
CA GLY A 294 -79.93 32.23 28.32
C GLY A 294 -79.25 33.31 29.17
N ARG A 295 -78.50 32.93 30.21
CA ARG A 295 -77.71 33.85 31.03
C ARG A 295 -76.39 34.29 30.39
N LEU A 296 -75.91 33.58 29.37
CA LEU A 296 -74.66 33.84 28.64
C LEU A 296 -74.88 34.41 27.24
N GLU A 297 -76.13 34.73 26.87
CA GLU A 297 -76.43 35.36 25.59
C GLU A 297 -75.68 36.70 25.48
N LYS A 298 -74.71 36.77 24.57
CA LYS A 298 -73.86 37.96 24.36
C LYS A 298 -74.66 39.22 24.01
N ASN A 299 -75.86 39.05 23.44
CA ASN A 299 -76.77 40.14 23.12
C ASN A 299 -77.44 40.75 24.36
N SER A 300 -77.39 40.04 25.49
CA SER A 300 -77.97 40.41 26.79
C SER A 300 -76.91 40.75 27.85
N ASN A 301 -75.61 40.55 27.56
CA ASN A 301 -74.50 40.91 28.46
C ASN A 301 -74.43 42.43 28.66
N GLY A 302 -75.03 42.90 29.76
CA GLY A 302 -75.14 44.32 30.08
C GLY A 302 -76.37 45.00 29.47
N GLY A 303 -77.31 44.25 28.88
CA GLY A 303 -78.61 44.78 28.44
C GLY A 303 -79.51 45.21 29.61
N ASP A 304 -79.27 44.63 30.78
CA ASP A 304 -79.88 44.94 32.07
C ASP A 304 -79.21 46.11 32.80
N ILE A 305 -78.07 46.63 32.31
CA ILE A 305 -77.38 47.78 32.91
C ILE A 305 -78.14 49.06 32.54
N PRO A 306 -78.79 49.75 33.49
CA PRO A 306 -79.64 50.90 33.19
C PRO A 306 -78.85 52.11 32.68
N ASP A 307 -77.60 52.27 33.13
CA ASP A 307 -76.67 53.32 32.70
C ASP A 307 -75.27 52.73 32.45
N LYS A 308 -75.01 52.42 31.19
CA LYS A 308 -73.75 51.80 30.74
C LYS A 308 -72.55 52.74 30.88
N ALA A 309 -72.75 54.06 30.74
CA ALA A 309 -71.66 55.03 30.82
C ALA A 309 -71.15 55.14 32.26
N LYS A 310 -72.07 55.22 33.22
CA LYS A 310 -71.73 55.26 34.64
C LYS A 310 -71.16 53.93 35.14
N PHE A 311 -71.59 52.81 34.57
CA PHE A 311 -71.01 51.49 34.88
C PHE A 311 -69.53 51.40 34.48
N VAL A 312 -69.15 51.90 33.28
CA VAL A 312 -67.74 51.95 32.83
C VAL A 312 -66.90 52.89 33.70
N GLU A 313 -67.47 54.01 34.13
CA GLU A 313 -66.83 54.96 35.05
C GLU A 313 -66.57 54.33 36.44
N ASN A 314 -67.59 53.68 37.01
CA ASN A 314 -67.48 53.04 38.33
C ASN A 314 -66.47 51.89 38.38
N LEU A 315 -66.25 51.21 37.26
CA LEU A 315 -65.22 50.17 37.15
C LEU A 315 -63.80 50.72 36.91
N GLY A 316 -63.64 52.04 36.76
CA GLY A 316 -62.34 52.68 36.50
C GLY A 316 -61.75 52.39 35.12
N LEU A 317 -62.55 51.88 34.18
CA LEU A 317 -62.07 51.39 32.87
C LEU A 317 -62.01 52.48 31.79
N LYS A 318 -62.33 53.72 32.14
CA LYS A 318 -62.43 54.86 31.21
C LYS A 318 -61.12 55.12 30.45
N GLU A 319 -59.99 55.08 31.14
CA GLU A 319 -58.67 55.31 30.53
C GLU A 319 -58.12 54.08 29.81
N THR A 320 -58.41 52.86 30.31
CA THR A 320 -57.95 51.58 29.74
C THR A 320 -58.60 51.25 28.41
N LEU A 321 -59.86 51.66 28.21
CA LEU A 321 -60.59 51.50 26.95
C LEU A 321 -60.30 52.64 25.94
N ASN A 322 -59.41 53.55 26.34
CA ASN A 322 -58.69 54.56 25.57
C ASN A 322 -58.06 54.02 24.26
N PRO A 323 -58.67 54.04 23.05
CA PRO A 323 -58.06 53.42 21.86
C PRO A 323 -56.70 54.03 21.48
N THR A 324 -56.38 55.22 22.00
CA THR A 324 -55.16 55.97 21.73
C THR A 324 -53.99 55.66 22.68
N LYS A 325 -54.14 54.79 23.69
CA LYS A 325 -53.10 54.55 24.73
C LYS A 325 -52.44 53.16 24.67
N ARG A 326 -52.12 52.64 23.48
CA ARG A 326 -51.30 51.43 23.31
C ARG A 326 -49.81 51.79 23.17
N VAL A 327 -48.99 51.34 24.14
CA VAL A 327 -47.52 51.47 24.31
C VAL A 327 -46.89 52.76 23.75
N SER A 328 -47.16 53.89 24.42
CA SER A 328 -46.34 55.10 24.30
C SER A 328 -45.37 55.18 25.50
N ILE A 329 -44.07 55.35 25.25
CA ILE A 329 -43.08 55.73 26.28
C ILE A 329 -42.84 57.23 26.15
N GLY A 330 -43.86 58.03 26.47
CA GLY A 330 -43.81 59.50 26.37
C GLY A 330 -45.16 60.13 26.07
N SER A 331 -45.26 61.45 26.23
CA SER A 331 -46.46 62.22 25.88
C SER A 331 -46.73 62.12 24.37
N ILE A 332 -47.99 61.92 23.99
CA ILE A 332 -48.43 62.04 22.60
C ILE A 332 -48.56 63.54 22.30
N GLY A 333 -47.84 64.03 21.28
CA GLY A 333 -47.81 65.44 20.88
C GLY A 333 -48.56 65.66 19.58
N THR A 334 -48.44 66.86 18.99
CA THR A 334 -49.10 67.25 17.74
C THR A 334 -48.22 67.07 16.49
N GLY A 335 -47.07 66.41 16.62
CA GLY A 335 -46.10 66.18 15.55
C GLY A 335 -46.40 64.93 14.71
N VAL A 336 -45.38 64.34 14.11
CA VAL A 336 -45.47 63.13 13.25
C VAL A 336 -45.97 61.89 14.02
N PHE A 337 -45.98 61.95 15.35
CA PHE A 337 -46.43 60.90 16.27
C PHE A 337 -47.82 61.23 16.87
N ASP A 338 -48.82 61.49 16.01
CA ASP A 338 -50.19 61.90 16.39
C ASP A 338 -51.16 60.74 16.68
N GLY A 339 -50.70 59.50 16.55
CA GLY A 339 -51.50 58.29 16.75
C GLY A 339 -52.25 57.80 15.51
N SER A 340 -52.07 58.44 14.35
CA SER A 340 -52.64 57.98 13.06
C SER A 340 -51.98 56.71 12.51
N THR A 341 -50.72 56.44 12.91
CA THR A 341 -49.95 55.24 12.53
C THR A 341 -49.33 54.55 13.74
N PRO A 342 -49.14 53.22 13.72
CA PRO A 342 -48.42 52.52 14.78
C PRO A 342 -47.02 53.09 14.97
N CYS A 343 -46.70 53.52 16.19
CA CYS A 343 -45.42 54.15 16.48
C CYS A 343 -44.89 53.81 17.87
N ILE A 344 -43.57 53.92 18.03
CA ILE A 344 -42.90 54.00 19.33
C ILE A 344 -42.34 55.42 19.41
N ASN A 345 -43.03 56.28 20.15
CA ASN A 345 -42.56 57.63 20.43
C ASN A 345 -41.57 57.62 21.60
N ILE A 346 -40.49 58.40 21.50
CA ILE A 346 -39.45 58.56 22.53
C ILE A 346 -39.20 60.07 22.72
N GLY A 347 -39.53 60.62 23.90
CA GLY A 347 -39.28 62.04 24.22
C GLY A 347 -40.47 62.96 23.92
N ASP A 348 -40.20 64.15 23.36
CA ASP A 348 -41.14 65.26 23.10
C ASP A 348 -41.90 65.14 21.77
N SER A 349 -42.21 63.90 21.38
CA SER A 349 -43.18 63.58 20.31
C SER A 349 -42.72 63.83 18.88
N ASP A 350 -41.41 63.93 18.64
CA ASP A 350 -40.83 64.12 17.32
C ASP A 350 -39.68 63.14 16.99
N SER A 351 -39.42 62.20 17.90
CA SER A 351 -38.32 61.24 17.81
C SER A 351 -38.82 59.84 18.13
N GLY A 352 -38.37 58.83 17.38
CA GLY A 352 -38.79 57.44 17.58
C GLY A 352 -38.95 56.66 16.30
N PHE A 353 -39.83 55.66 16.33
CA PHE A 353 -40.07 54.72 15.23
C PHE A 353 -41.52 54.74 14.75
N ILE A 354 -41.74 54.69 13.43
CA ILE A 354 -43.09 54.65 12.83
C ILE A 354 -43.18 53.47 11.87
N GLY A 355 -44.21 52.63 12.05
CA GLY A 355 -44.58 51.59 11.08
C GLY A 355 -45.43 52.18 9.94
N SER A 356 -44.78 52.81 8.96
CA SER A 356 -45.45 53.59 7.91
C SER A 356 -46.11 52.73 6.82
N ALA A 357 -45.66 51.49 6.67
CA ALA A 357 -46.25 50.50 5.77
C ALA A 357 -45.93 49.08 6.28
N ASP A 358 -46.55 48.05 5.69
CA ASP A 358 -46.22 46.66 5.99
C ASP A 358 -44.74 46.38 5.69
N GLY A 359 -44.04 45.79 6.66
CA GLY A 359 -42.60 45.50 6.56
C GLY A 359 -41.67 46.71 6.56
N VAL A 360 -42.15 47.93 6.87
CA VAL A 360 -41.34 49.16 6.93
C VAL A 360 -41.34 49.75 8.34
N LEU A 361 -40.15 50.01 8.88
CA LEU A 361 -39.95 50.72 10.14
C LEU A 361 -39.12 51.99 9.92
N ASP A 362 -39.78 53.14 9.96
CA ASP A 362 -39.14 54.44 9.81
C ASP A 362 -38.48 54.88 11.11
N ILE A 363 -37.37 55.63 11.00
CA ILE A 363 -36.59 56.18 12.10
C ILE A 363 -36.65 57.71 11.99
N TYR A 364 -37.19 58.35 13.02
CA TYR A 364 -37.33 59.81 13.09
C TYR A 364 -36.52 60.39 14.26
N CYS A 365 -35.97 61.58 14.04
CA CYS A 365 -35.32 62.39 15.07
C CYS A 365 -35.68 63.87 14.84
N ASN A 366 -36.15 64.56 15.89
CA ASN A 366 -36.51 65.97 15.85
C ASN A 366 -37.44 66.33 14.67
N GLY A 367 -38.41 65.46 14.40
CA GLY A 367 -39.42 65.60 13.34
C GLY A 367 -38.97 65.21 11.93
N ALA A 368 -37.69 64.89 11.73
CA ALA A 368 -37.13 64.51 10.44
C ALA A 368 -36.91 63.00 10.32
N LYS A 369 -37.25 62.41 9.17
CA LYS A 369 -36.95 61.00 8.86
C LYS A 369 -35.47 60.86 8.54
N VAL A 370 -34.71 60.22 9.43
CA VAL A 370 -33.25 60.03 9.27
C VAL A 370 -32.88 58.70 8.62
N GLY A 371 -33.79 57.74 8.62
CA GLY A 371 -33.62 56.43 8.00
C GLY A 371 -34.87 55.56 8.06
N TYR A 372 -34.79 54.35 7.53
CA TYR A 372 -35.84 53.34 7.64
C TYR A 372 -35.27 51.92 7.45
N ILE A 373 -35.98 50.91 7.95
CA ILE A 373 -35.68 49.48 7.74
C ILE A 373 -36.81 48.88 6.91
N ASN A 374 -36.47 48.12 5.87
CA ASN A 374 -37.44 47.31 5.12
C ASN A 374 -36.84 45.94 4.73
N GLY A 375 -37.51 45.20 3.84
CA GLY A 375 -37.04 43.91 3.35
C GLY A 375 -35.68 43.90 2.63
N ASN A 376 -35.18 45.07 2.19
CA ASN A 376 -33.86 45.23 1.58
C ASN A 376 -32.77 45.60 2.59
N GLY A 377 -33.13 45.85 3.86
CA GLY A 377 -32.20 46.17 4.95
C GLY A 377 -32.39 47.56 5.54
N LEU A 378 -31.31 48.10 6.13
CA LEU A 378 -31.26 49.43 6.73
C LEU A 378 -30.91 50.48 5.67
N HIS A 379 -31.74 51.51 5.55
CA HIS A 379 -31.54 52.64 4.66
C HIS A 379 -31.30 53.92 5.46
N MET A 380 -30.16 54.58 5.22
CA MET A 380 -29.81 55.86 5.83
C MET A 380 -30.11 57.00 4.87
N LEU A 381 -30.86 58.01 5.33
CA LEU A 381 -31.16 59.24 4.58
C LEU A 381 -30.24 60.41 4.96
N THR A 382 -29.40 60.19 5.97
CA THR A 382 -28.40 61.12 6.50
C THR A 382 -27.07 60.39 6.68
N ASP A 383 -25.98 61.13 6.82
CA ASP A 383 -24.64 60.56 6.97
C ASP A 383 -24.52 59.70 8.26
N ILE A 384 -23.72 58.64 8.21
CA ILE A 384 -23.34 57.86 9.40
C ILE A 384 -22.04 58.43 9.96
N HIS A 385 -22.08 58.96 11.18
CA HIS A 385 -20.93 59.57 11.85
C HIS A 385 -20.23 58.58 12.79
N PHE A 386 -18.89 58.60 12.80
CA PHE A 386 -18.00 57.86 13.69
C PHE A 386 -16.91 58.83 14.20
N ASP A 387 -17.19 59.61 15.24
CA ASP A 387 -16.33 60.69 15.73
C ASP A 387 -15.81 61.60 14.58
N ASN A 388 -14.52 61.52 14.26
CA ASN A 388 -13.86 62.30 13.20
C ASN A 388 -13.98 61.67 11.80
N ALA A 389 -14.80 60.65 11.62
CA ALA A 389 -15.07 60.01 10.35
C ALA A 389 -16.57 60.02 10.04
N ARG A 390 -16.93 60.01 8.76
CA ARG A 390 -18.31 59.82 8.33
C ARG A 390 -18.37 59.03 7.03
N MET A 391 -19.42 58.22 6.91
CA MET A 391 -19.87 57.66 5.64
C MET A 391 -21.06 58.48 5.17
N THR A 392 -20.93 59.08 4.00
CA THR A 392 -21.99 59.92 3.45
C THR A 392 -23.05 59.10 2.73
N THR A 393 -24.20 59.70 2.46
CA THR A 393 -25.34 59.02 1.81
C THR A 393 -25.05 58.47 0.40
N ASN A 394 -24.00 58.94 -0.29
CA ASN A 394 -23.57 58.41 -1.59
C ASN A 394 -22.55 57.24 -1.46
N GLY A 395 -22.16 56.86 -0.24
CA GLY A 395 -21.18 55.82 0.05
C GLY A 395 -19.73 56.30 0.20
N ASP A 396 -19.45 57.59 -0.05
CA ASP A 396 -18.12 58.15 0.15
C ASP A 396 -17.76 58.19 1.63
N ILE A 397 -16.52 57.83 1.94
CA ILE A 397 -16.02 57.78 3.31
C ILE A 397 -14.99 58.89 3.50
N PHE A 398 -15.20 59.70 4.54
CA PHE A 398 -14.29 60.76 4.99
C PHE A 398 -13.73 60.46 6.39
N SER A 399 -12.46 60.73 6.64
CA SER A 399 -11.84 60.54 7.95
C SER A 399 -10.53 61.32 8.11
N SER A 400 -10.26 61.75 9.33
CA SER A 400 -8.94 62.26 9.74
C SER A 400 -7.79 61.26 9.54
N VAL A 401 -8.06 59.94 9.54
CA VAL A 401 -7.05 58.90 9.22
C VAL A 401 -6.51 59.06 7.80
N TRP A 402 -7.29 59.67 6.91
CA TRP A 402 -6.92 59.95 5.51
C TRP A 402 -6.42 61.38 5.31
N GLY A 403 -6.07 62.08 6.41
CA GLY A 403 -5.60 63.46 6.39
C GLY A 403 -6.72 64.47 6.14
N ASP A 404 -7.87 64.27 6.79
CA ASP A 404 -9.11 65.04 6.58
C ASP A 404 -9.52 65.07 5.11
N ASN A 405 -9.51 63.89 4.49
CA ASN A 405 -9.78 63.72 3.08
C ASN A 405 -10.64 62.48 2.81
N TRP A 406 -11.11 62.34 1.58
CA TRP A 406 -11.85 61.16 1.11
C TRP A 406 -10.92 59.95 1.00
N LEU A 407 -11.41 58.78 1.41
CA LEU A 407 -10.65 57.52 1.31
C LEU A 407 -10.16 57.24 -0.11
N SER A 408 -10.98 57.54 -1.12
CA SER A 408 -10.63 57.35 -2.54
C SER A 408 -9.41 58.18 -2.96
N ILE A 409 -9.36 59.45 -2.54
CA ILE A 409 -8.23 60.34 -2.79
C ILE A 409 -6.99 59.83 -2.06
N TRP A 410 -7.13 59.43 -0.80
CA TRP A 410 -6.01 58.89 -0.03
C TRP A 410 -5.46 57.61 -0.64
N ILE A 411 -6.30 56.63 -1.02
CA ILE A 411 -5.87 55.40 -1.70
C ILE A 411 -5.16 55.72 -3.01
N THR A 412 -5.72 56.62 -3.82
CA THR A 412 -5.12 57.03 -5.10
C THR A 412 -3.73 57.62 -4.87
N ASN A 413 -3.60 58.51 -3.89
CA ASN A 413 -2.31 59.06 -3.51
C ASN A 413 -1.36 57.99 -2.99
N GLN A 414 -1.80 57.04 -2.16
CA GLN A 414 -0.96 55.93 -1.70
C GLN A 414 -0.48 55.04 -2.86
N LEU A 415 -1.33 54.73 -3.83
CA LEU A 415 -0.95 53.94 -5.01
C LEU A 415 0.07 54.68 -5.88
N ASN A 416 -0.12 55.99 -6.08
CA ASN A 416 0.84 56.82 -6.81
C ASN A 416 2.18 56.90 -6.07
N THR A 417 2.15 57.07 -4.74
CA THR A 417 3.37 57.20 -3.92
C THR A 417 4.09 55.86 -3.71
N ARG A 418 3.39 54.73 -3.77
CA ARG A 418 3.93 53.37 -3.53
C ARG A 418 4.37 52.62 -4.80
N GLY A 419 4.55 53.33 -5.93
CA GLY A 419 5.59 52.97 -6.89
C GLY A 419 5.29 51.86 -7.91
N THR A 420 4.15 51.88 -8.59
CA THR A 420 4.03 51.17 -9.88
C THR A 420 4.26 52.07 -11.09
N ILE A 421 4.03 53.38 -11.00
CA ILE A 421 4.25 54.28 -12.14
C ILE A 421 5.50 55.13 -11.92
N ASP A 422 5.59 55.87 -10.80
CA ASP A 422 6.73 56.78 -10.58
C ASP A 422 8.05 56.06 -10.28
N TRP A 423 8.02 54.97 -9.51
CA TRP A 423 9.22 54.16 -9.26
C TRP A 423 9.69 53.45 -10.53
N ILE A 424 8.79 52.83 -11.29
CA ILE A 424 9.14 52.17 -12.57
C ILE A 424 9.72 53.18 -13.56
N ASN A 425 9.14 54.37 -13.67
CA ASN A 425 9.66 55.44 -14.52
C ASN A 425 11.06 55.90 -14.06
N GLY A 426 11.30 55.98 -12.75
CA GLY A 426 12.62 56.28 -12.18
C GLY A 426 13.68 55.22 -12.51
N GLU A 427 13.36 53.93 -12.31
CA GLU A 427 14.27 52.82 -12.60
C GLU A 427 14.64 52.72 -14.09
N LEU A 428 13.67 52.93 -14.99
CA LEU A 428 13.89 52.94 -16.43
C LEU A 428 14.83 54.08 -16.85
N ALA A 429 14.67 55.27 -16.28
CA ALA A 429 15.56 56.41 -16.55
C ALA A 429 17.01 56.14 -16.10
N VAL A 430 17.19 55.48 -14.94
CA VAL A 430 18.51 55.09 -14.44
C VAL A 430 19.15 54.03 -15.35
N ARG A 431 18.39 53.03 -15.81
CA ARG A 431 18.86 52.01 -16.75
C ARG A 431 19.37 52.63 -18.05
N ASP A 432 18.59 53.53 -18.64
CA ASP A 432 18.93 54.13 -19.93
C ASP A 432 20.20 55.00 -19.84
N ASN A 433 20.39 55.74 -18.75
CA ASN A 433 21.65 56.48 -18.49
C ASN A 433 22.88 55.56 -18.34
N ASN A 434 22.72 54.41 -17.67
CA ASN A 434 23.80 53.44 -17.50
C ASN A 434 24.22 52.76 -18.81
N ILE A 435 23.27 52.48 -19.71
CA ILE A 435 23.56 51.91 -21.04
C ILE A 435 24.43 52.87 -21.86
N ASN A 436 24.05 54.15 -21.89
CA ASN A 436 24.79 55.19 -22.62
C ASN A 436 26.22 55.39 -22.10
N THR A 437 26.46 55.11 -20.82
CA THR A 437 27.78 55.23 -20.19
C THR A 437 28.68 54.01 -20.49
N ARG A 438 28.11 52.80 -20.62
CA ARG A 438 28.88 51.55 -20.81
C ARG A 438 29.27 51.25 -22.25
N ALA A 439 28.54 51.78 -23.23
CA ALA A 439 28.81 51.59 -24.65
C ALA A 439 28.81 52.94 -25.36
N THR A 440 29.87 53.73 -25.12
CA THR A 440 30.03 54.99 -25.84
C THR A 440 30.27 54.69 -27.32
N TRP A 441 29.65 55.49 -28.21
CA TRP A 441 29.86 55.44 -29.65
C TRP A 441 31.36 55.39 -30.02
N ASP A 442 32.21 56.05 -29.23
CA ASP A 442 33.65 56.08 -29.40
C ASP A 442 34.35 54.74 -29.12
N TYR A 443 33.94 53.99 -28.08
CA TYR A 443 34.57 52.71 -27.73
C TYR A 443 34.41 51.66 -28.84
N VAL A 444 33.24 51.62 -29.46
CA VAL A 444 32.92 50.66 -30.54
C VAL A 444 33.76 50.94 -31.79
N ASN A 445 33.92 52.21 -32.18
CA ASN A 445 34.65 52.57 -33.40
C ASN A 445 36.19 52.42 -33.26
N GLN A 446 36.76 52.70 -32.09
CA GLN A 446 38.21 52.64 -31.90
C GLN A 446 38.76 51.21 -31.74
N THR A 447 37.92 50.28 -31.29
CA THR A 447 38.35 48.91 -30.93
C THR A 447 38.12 47.90 -32.06
N PHE A 448 37.02 48.00 -32.80
CA PHE A 448 36.61 46.97 -33.76
C PHE A 448 36.65 47.41 -35.24
N ALA A 449 36.93 48.68 -35.54
CA ALA A 449 36.86 49.24 -36.90
C ALA A 449 38.09 50.08 -37.30
N ARG A 450 39.32 49.66 -36.98
CA ARG A 450 40.54 50.35 -37.45
C ARG A 450 40.72 50.16 -38.96
N LYS A 451 40.74 51.25 -39.74
CA LYS A 451 40.90 51.24 -41.21
C LYS A 451 42.37 51.42 -41.61
N ASN A 452 42.85 50.69 -42.62
CA ASN A 452 44.18 50.87 -43.22
C ASN A 452 44.27 52.22 -43.96
N SER A 453 45.44 52.85 -43.95
CA SER A 453 45.71 54.15 -44.60
C SER A 453 46.52 53.99 -45.89
N ALA A 454 46.19 54.74 -46.94
CA ALA A 454 46.79 54.55 -48.27
C ALA A 454 46.84 55.84 -49.11
N SER A 455 47.84 55.92 -49.99
CA SER A 455 47.90 56.82 -51.14
C SER A 455 48.01 56.00 -52.42
N ILE A 456 47.00 56.08 -53.29
CA ILE A 456 46.88 55.25 -54.51
C ILE A 456 47.45 55.93 -55.77
N GLN A 457 48.34 56.90 -55.61
CA GLN A 457 48.97 57.62 -56.72
C GLN A 457 50.07 56.78 -57.40
N ASP A 458 50.59 57.23 -58.54
CA ASP A 458 51.66 56.53 -59.26
C ASP A 458 52.94 56.40 -58.42
N TRP A 459 53.23 57.36 -57.55
CA TRP A 459 54.26 57.29 -56.50
C TRP A 459 53.61 56.95 -55.14
N GLY A 460 52.94 55.80 -55.09
CA GLY A 460 51.94 55.45 -54.07
C GLY A 460 52.43 54.51 -52.95
N TRP A 461 51.60 54.37 -51.92
CA TRP A 461 51.83 53.46 -50.78
C TRP A 461 50.55 53.03 -50.06
N ILE A 462 50.60 51.90 -49.37
CA ILE A 462 49.57 51.45 -48.40
C ILE A 462 50.26 51.09 -47.08
N LEU A 463 49.67 51.52 -45.95
CA LEU A 463 50.01 51.14 -44.57
C LEU A 463 48.83 50.38 -43.96
N ASP A 464 49.08 49.16 -43.54
CA ASP A 464 48.19 48.49 -42.60
C ASP A 464 48.47 49.01 -41.18
N ASP A 465 47.56 49.79 -40.60
CA ASP A 465 47.72 50.37 -39.27
C ASP A 465 47.62 49.32 -38.14
N SER A 466 47.10 48.13 -38.42
CA SER A 466 47.05 47.03 -37.44
C SER A 466 48.38 46.27 -37.35
N THR A 467 49.11 46.15 -38.45
CA THR A 467 50.39 45.41 -38.51
C THR A 467 51.61 46.32 -38.71
N GLY A 468 51.46 47.54 -39.18
CA GLY A 468 52.57 48.41 -39.57
C GLY A 468 53.23 48.04 -40.91
N PHE A 469 52.64 47.12 -41.69
CA PHE A 469 53.21 46.69 -42.96
C PHE A 469 52.98 47.73 -44.05
N ILE A 470 54.04 48.05 -44.81
CA ILE A 470 54.01 49.06 -45.86
C ILE A 470 54.39 48.42 -47.20
N MET A 471 53.63 48.78 -48.23
CA MET A 471 53.94 48.51 -49.63
C MET A 471 54.00 49.83 -50.39
N GLN A 472 55.00 50.04 -51.24
CA GLN A 472 55.23 51.29 -51.97
C GLN A 472 55.66 51.03 -53.40
N TRP A 473 55.33 51.92 -54.33
CA TRP A 473 55.65 51.77 -55.75
C TRP A 473 55.89 53.11 -56.46
N GLY A 474 56.52 53.05 -57.64
CA GLY A 474 56.71 54.21 -58.51
C GLY A 474 57.40 53.93 -59.84
N THR A 475 57.46 54.95 -60.69
CA THR A 475 58.21 54.95 -61.96
C THR A 475 59.14 56.15 -62.06
N LEU A 476 60.39 55.93 -62.47
CA LEU A 476 61.44 56.92 -62.62
C LEU A 476 61.73 57.16 -64.11
N GLY A 477 61.75 58.42 -64.53
CA GLY A 477 62.04 58.81 -65.91
C GLY A 477 63.53 58.67 -66.30
N ASN A 478 64.44 58.85 -65.36
CA ASN A 478 65.88 58.65 -65.54
C ASN A 478 66.36 57.78 -64.38
N SER A 479 67.12 56.72 -64.66
CA SER A 479 67.72 55.87 -63.62
C SER A 479 69.17 56.29 -63.33
N ASN A 480 69.91 55.47 -62.60
CA ASN A 480 71.30 55.69 -62.17
C ASN A 480 71.47 56.73 -61.06
N GLY A 481 70.68 56.58 -59.99
CA GLY A 481 70.71 57.48 -58.83
C GLY A 481 70.00 56.92 -57.60
N THR A 482 70.04 57.68 -56.51
CA THR A 482 69.33 57.39 -55.26
C THR A 482 68.05 58.21 -55.17
N TYR A 483 66.94 57.56 -54.85
CA TYR A 483 65.59 58.11 -54.84
C TYR A 483 64.90 57.87 -53.49
N ASN A 484 63.97 58.75 -53.12
CA ASN A 484 63.20 58.64 -51.89
C ASN A 484 61.97 57.75 -52.07
N PHE A 485 61.69 56.91 -51.08
CA PHE A 485 60.37 56.29 -50.96
C PHE A 485 59.30 57.37 -50.67
N PRO A 486 58.04 57.17 -51.12
CA PRO A 486 56.91 58.01 -50.76
C PRO A 486 56.78 58.23 -49.24
N ARG A 487 57.08 57.18 -48.47
CA ARG A 487 57.13 57.18 -47.01
C ARG A 487 58.36 56.39 -46.55
N ALA A 488 59.00 56.82 -45.47
CA ALA A 488 60.03 55.99 -44.85
C ALA A 488 59.41 54.71 -44.26
N PHE A 489 60.08 53.57 -44.41
CA PHE A 489 59.76 52.34 -43.69
C PHE A 489 60.25 52.46 -42.24
N PRO A 490 59.36 52.51 -41.22
CA PRO A 490 59.77 52.74 -39.84
C PRO A 490 60.88 51.82 -39.33
N VAL A 491 60.84 50.54 -39.69
CA VAL A 491 61.83 49.52 -39.29
C VAL A 491 62.88 49.34 -40.38
N GLY A 492 62.46 49.18 -41.63
CA GLY A 492 63.34 49.06 -42.79
C GLY A 492 62.66 48.52 -44.04
N CYS A 493 63.23 48.86 -45.21
CA CYS A 493 62.82 48.28 -46.48
C CYS A 493 63.35 46.84 -46.57
N PHE A 494 62.44 45.87 -46.60
CA PHE A 494 62.80 44.45 -46.68
C PHE A 494 63.37 44.10 -48.06
N ALA A 495 62.71 44.57 -49.12
CA ALA A 495 63.16 44.33 -50.49
C ALA A 495 62.69 45.44 -51.42
N ILE A 496 63.52 45.72 -52.44
CA ILE A 496 63.12 46.54 -53.58
C ILE A 496 63.35 45.77 -54.88
N PHE A 497 62.39 45.89 -55.76
CA PHE A 497 62.41 45.32 -57.10
C PHE A 497 62.41 46.47 -58.09
N VAL A 498 63.36 46.48 -59.03
CA VAL A 498 63.47 47.50 -60.07
C VAL A 498 63.48 46.82 -61.43
N THR A 499 62.68 47.31 -62.36
CA THR A 499 62.54 46.79 -63.72
C THR A 499 62.53 47.92 -64.74
N ASN A 500 62.81 47.64 -66.00
CA ASN A 500 62.63 48.60 -67.08
C ASN A 500 61.13 48.91 -67.23
N THR A 501 60.76 50.18 -67.47
CA THR A 501 59.34 50.59 -67.59
C THR A 501 58.69 50.12 -68.90
N ASN A 502 59.19 50.59 -70.06
CA ASN A 502 58.53 50.38 -71.36
C ASN A 502 59.47 50.37 -72.58
N ALA A 503 60.79 50.44 -72.41
CA ALA A 503 61.75 50.33 -73.52
C ALA A 503 63.03 49.57 -73.10
N GLN A 504 63.52 48.72 -74.00
CA GLN A 504 64.84 48.09 -73.93
C GLN A 504 65.67 48.74 -75.05
N GLY A 505 66.51 49.71 -74.73
CA GLY A 505 67.37 50.36 -75.72
C GLY A 505 68.26 49.30 -76.39
N SER A 506 68.70 49.53 -77.64
CA SER A 506 69.43 48.55 -78.47
C SER A 506 70.74 48.00 -77.85
N GLN A 507 71.12 48.47 -76.66
CA GLN A 507 72.28 48.03 -75.88
C GLN A 507 72.03 48.02 -74.35
N VAL A 508 70.82 47.72 -73.84
CA VAL A 508 70.52 47.63 -72.38
C VAL A 508 69.88 46.28 -72.03
N ASP A 509 70.50 45.50 -71.15
CA ASP A 509 69.97 44.17 -70.81
C ASP A 509 69.09 44.18 -69.56
N ASN A 510 69.49 44.81 -68.45
CA ASN A 510 68.79 44.69 -67.15
C ASN A 510 68.74 46.01 -66.33
N ALA A 511 67.66 46.23 -65.59
CA ALA A 511 67.57 47.16 -64.46
C ALA A 511 67.88 46.46 -63.14
N PHE A 512 68.38 47.21 -62.17
CA PHE A 512 68.58 46.74 -60.80
C PHE A 512 68.43 47.88 -59.80
N GLY A 513 68.20 47.51 -58.54
CA GLY A 513 68.20 48.44 -57.43
C GLY A 513 68.34 47.73 -56.09
N TYR A 514 68.61 48.50 -55.06
CA TYR A 514 68.75 48.02 -53.68
C TYR A 514 68.39 49.13 -52.69
N PRO A 515 67.93 48.80 -51.48
CA PRO A 515 67.65 49.80 -50.46
C PRO A 515 68.97 50.46 -50.03
N VAL A 516 68.96 51.78 -49.92
CA VAL A 516 70.10 52.55 -49.40
C VAL A 516 69.86 52.91 -47.94
N SER A 517 68.61 53.20 -47.58
CA SER A 517 68.18 53.45 -46.21
C SER A 517 66.68 53.17 -46.07
N ASN A 518 66.14 53.39 -44.88
CA ASN A 518 64.71 53.25 -44.60
C ASN A 518 63.83 54.22 -45.42
N SER A 519 64.40 55.30 -45.96
CA SER A 519 63.70 56.31 -46.74
C SER A 519 64.17 56.39 -48.20
N GLN A 520 65.21 55.64 -48.59
CA GLN A 520 65.84 55.77 -49.89
C GLN A 520 66.25 54.43 -50.52
N PHE A 521 66.27 54.40 -51.84
CA PHE A 521 66.76 53.28 -52.63
C PHE A 521 67.57 53.75 -53.83
N PHE A 522 68.46 52.90 -54.31
CA PHE A 522 69.21 53.13 -55.55
C PHE A 522 68.55 52.35 -56.69
N ALA A 523 68.49 52.94 -57.89
CA ALA A 523 67.94 52.29 -59.08
C ALA A 523 68.73 52.70 -60.33
N ALA A 524 69.10 51.73 -61.17
CA ALA A 524 69.93 51.93 -62.37
C ALA A 524 69.70 50.87 -63.46
N THR A 525 70.14 51.16 -64.69
CA THR A 525 70.15 50.21 -65.83
C THR A 525 71.56 49.94 -66.34
N LYS A 526 71.87 48.69 -66.75
CA LYS A 526 73.20 48.31 -67.25
C LYS A 526 73.21 48.06 -68.76
N SER A 527 74.23 48.57 -69.45
CA SER A 527 74.43 48.36 -70.89
C SER A 527 74.98 46.97 -71.23
N SER A 528 74.58 46.42 -72.38
CA SER A 528 75.02 45.12 -72.93
C SER A 528 76.16 45.22 -73.94
N GLY A 529 76.39 46.40 -74.54
CA GLY A 529 77.40 46.60 -75.58
C GLY A 529 78.75 47.13 -75.10
N MET A 530 78.86 47.61 -73.85
CA MET A 530 80.10 48.15 -73.28
C MET A 530 80.30 47.71 -71.83
N VAL A 531 81.50 47.24 -71.49
CA VAL A 531 81.82 46.76 -70.14
C VAL A 531 81.73 47.90 -69.13
N ASN A 532 80.89 47.75 -68.10
CA ASN A 532 80.67 48.67 -66.98
C ASN A 532 80.02 50.03 -67.28
N LEU A 533 79.32 50.18 -68.41
CA LEU A 533 78.50 51.37 -68.64
C LEU A 533 77.11 51.21 -67.99
N VAL A 534 76.82 52.09 -67.04
CA VAL A 534 75.48 52.25 -66.44
C VAL A 534 74.78 53.39 -67.19
N ASN A 535 73.55 53.12 -67.63
CA ASN A 535 72.75 54.05 -68.40
C ASN A 535 71.57 54.58 -67.57
N ASP A 536 71.02 55.73 -67.99
CA ASP A 536 69.99 56.47 -67.24
C ASP A 536 68.59 56.26 -67.81
N PHE A 537 68.26 55.04 -68.26
CA PHE A 537 66.94 54.75 -68.87
C PHE A 537 65.82 54.67 -67.83
N PRO A 538 64.55 54.92 -68.20
CA PRO A 538 63.42 54.92 -67.26
C PRO A 538 63.11 53.53 -66.64
N VAL A 539 62.92 53.47 -65.31
CA VAL A 539 62.67 52.22 -64.53
C VAL A 539 61.42 52.30 -63.63
N ALA A 540 60.70 51.20 -63.47
CA ALA A 540 59.64 51.03 -62.47
C ALA A 540 60.19 50.31 -61.24
N TRP A 541 59.65 50.62 -60.06
CA TRP A 541 60.07 49.99 -58.82
C TRP A 541 58.91 49.71 -57.88
N PHE A 542 59.08 48.66 -57.07
CA PHE A 542 58.18 48.25 -56.01
C PHE A 542 59.00 47.87 -54.78
N ALA A 543 58.59 48.36 -53.61
CA ALA A 543 59.26 48.09 -52.36
C ALA A 543 58.27 47.68 -51.26
N ILE A 544 58.72 46.76 -50.41
CA ILE A 544 57.96 46.28 -49.26
C ILE A 544 58.83 46.31 -48.02
N GLY A 545 58.20 46.56 -46.88
CA GLY A 545 58.90 46.70 -45.61
C GLY A 545 57.96 47.04 -44.47
N ARG A 546 58.55 47.34 -43.31
CA ARG A 546 57.84 47.74 -42.10
C ARG A 546 58.54 48.89 -41.43
#